data_AF-A0A146FTT6-F1
#
_entry.id   AF-A0A146FTT6-F1
#
_cell.length_a   1.000
_cell.length_b   1.000
_cell.length_c   1.000
_cell.angle_alpha   90.00
_cell.angle_beta   90.00
_cell.angle_gamma   90.00
#
_symmetry.space_group_name_H-M   'P 1'
#
loop_
_entity.id
_entity.type
_entity.pdbx_description
1 polymer ?
#
loop_
_entity_poly.entity_id
_entity_poly.type
_entity_poly.pdbx_seq_one_letter_code
_entity_poly.pdbx_strand_id
1 'polypeptide(L)'
;MSPTLTKEQVARRKEYLKYRDKMYSIEKDELFPLLEQRFDMCNKVCDRSEIEGLLEPYRDAYRPNTTPQKISEIIQLIELTIKLSLLQRLPVGSRDYYKEFGLERLCEDVTRLYGVVEL
;
A
#
# COMPACT_ATOMS: atom_id res chain seq x y z
N MET A 1 -2.49 40.20 16.74
CA MET A 1 -1.40 40.50 15.79
C MET A 1 -0.66 39.21 15.51
N SER A 2 -0.61 38.74 14.26
CA SER A 2 0.23 37.59 13.90
C SER A 2 1.70 38.01 13.98
N PRO A 3 2.58 37.28 14.66
CA PRO A 3 3.98 37.67 14.75
C PRO A 3 4.62 37.56 13.36
N THR A 4 5.06 38.69 12.83
CA THR A 4 5.80 38.75 11.56
C THR A 4 7.15 38.05 11.77
N LEU A 5 7.33 36.89 11.13
CA LEU A 5 8.58 36.12 11.19
C LEU A 5 9.76 37.00 10.72
N THR A 6 10.89 36.94 11.41
CA THR A 6 12.11 37.60 10.96
C THR A 6 12.63 36.95 9.67
N LYS A 7 13.42 37.67 8.87
CA LYS A 7 14.00 37.14 7.62
C LYS A 7 14.76 35.83 7.84
N GLU A 8 15.48 35.71 8.96
CA GLU A 8 16.18 34.48 9.36
C GLU A 8 15.21 33.33 9.69
N GLN A 9 14.11 33.60 10.39
CA GLN A 9 13.09 32.60 10.68
C GLN A 9 12.40 32.09 9.40
N VAL A 10 12.14 32.97 8.43
CA VAL A 10 11.61 32.59 7.12
C VAL A 10 12.62 31.73 6.35
N ALA A 11 13.91 32.08 6.37
CA ALA A 11 14.97 31.30 5.72
C ALA A 11 15.10 29.89 6.32
N ARG A 12 15.17 29.78 7.65
CA ARG A 12 15.22 28.48 8.34
C ARG A 12 14.00 27.62 8.06
N ARG A 13 12.79 28.22 8.02
CA ARG A 13 11.55 27.52 7.69
C ARG A 13 11.57 26.98 6.26
N LYS A 14 12.06 27.77 5.29
CA LYS A 14 12.21 27.32 3.89
C LYS A 14 13.19 26.17 3.75
N GLU A 15 14.32 26.23 4.47
CA GLU A 15 15.33 25.17 4.45
C GLU A 15 14.81 23.87 5.07
N TYR A 16 14.12 23.96 6.22
CA TYR A 16 13.44 22.82 6.83
C TYR A 16 12.42 22.16 5.89
N LEU A 17 11.59 22.97 5.21
CA LEU A 17 10.61 22.46 4.24
C LEU A 17 11.29 21.73 3.09
N LYS A 18 12.38 22.28 2.53
CA LYS A 18 13.17 21.61 1.48
C LYS A 18 13.73 20.26 1.95
N TYR A 19 14.27 20.21 3.16
CA TYR A 19 14.80 18.96 3.72
C TYR A 19 13.69 17.92 3.89
N ARG A 20 12.55 18.32 4.45
CA ARG A 20 11.38 17.45 4.63
C ARG A 20 10.85 16.94 3.29
N ASP A 21 10.71 17.82 2.29
CA ASP A 21 10.21 17.44 0.97
C ASP A 21 11.18 16.47 0.28
N LYS A 22 12.50 16.63 0.48
CA LYS A 22 13.51 15.67 0.02
C LYS A 22 13.37 14.31 0.70
N MET A 23 13.18 14.28 2.02
CA MET A 23 12.96 13.02 2.76
C MET A 23 11.70 12.31 2.28
N TYR A 24 10.59 13.04 2.11
CA TYR A 24 9.36 12.47 1.57
C TYR A 24 9.52 11.93 0.15
N SER A 25 10.32 12.58 -0.69
CA SER A 25 10.63 12.05 -2.02
C SER A 25 11.31 10.69 -1.94
N ILE A 26 12.32 10.54 -1.07
CA ILE A 26 13.05 9.29 -0.89
C ILE A 26 12.13 8.19 -0.35
N GLU A 27 11.34 8.48 0.69
CA GLU A 27 10.40 7.51 1.26
C GLU A 27 9.34 7.07 0.24
N LYS A 28 8.89 7.98 -0.64
CA LYS A 28 7.97 7.62 -1.73
C LYS A 28 8.61 6.66 -2.72
N ASP A 29 9.85 6.93 -3.13
CA ASP A 29 10.58 6.11 -4.10
C ASP A 29 10.79 4.67 -3.59
N GLU A 30 10.88 4.49 -2.26
CA GLU A 30 10.95 3.15 -1.64
C GLU A 30 9.59 2.43 -1.58
N LEU A 31 8.49 3.18 -1.47
CA LEU A 31 7.13 2.62 -1.32
C LEU A 31 6.46 2.28 -2.65
N PHE A 32 6.73 3.01 -3.74
CA PHE A 32 6.08 2.76 -5.02
C PHE A 32 6.33 1.35 -5.59
N PRO A 33 7.56 0.80 -5.58
CA PRO A 33 7.77 -0.57 -6.05
C PRO A 33 6.96 -1.60 -5.26
N LEU A 34 6.85 -1.41 -3.95
CA LEU A 34 6.03 -2.28 -3.10
C LEU A 34 4.54 -2.13 -3.43
N LEU A 35 4.05 -0.90 -3.61
CA LEU A 35 2.68 -0.63 -4.01
C LEU A 35 2.32 -1.30 -5.33
N GLU A 36 3.17 -1.18 -6.35
CA GLU A 36 3.00 -1.83 -7.66
C GLU A 36 2.97 -3.35 -7.51
N GLN A 37 3.93 -3.93 -6.79
CA GLN A 37 3.99 -5.36 -6.53
C GLN A 37 2.73 -5.89 -5.84
N ARG A 38 2.20 -5.16 -4.85
CA ARG A 38 0.96 -5.56 -4.15
C ARG A 38 -0.26 -5.42 -5.05
N PHE A 39 -0.35 -4.36 -5.84
CA PHE A 39 -1.48 -4.17 -6.74
C PHE A 39 -1.49 -5.22 -7.87
N ASP A 40 -0.33 -5.62 -8.38
CA ASP A 40 -0.21 -6.72 -9.33
C ASP A 40 -0.65 -8.06 -8.74
N MET A 41 -0.27 -8.33 -7.48
CA MET A 41 -0.77 -9.51 -6.76
C MET A 41 -2.30 -9.46 -6.58
N CYS A 42 -2.84 -8.29 -6.24
CA CYS A 42 -4.29 -8.06 -6.16
C CYS A 42 -4.98 -8.37 -7.49
N ASN A 43 -4.44 -7.91 -8.62
CA ASN A 43 -5.01 -8.22 -9.95
C ASN A 43 -5.08 -9.72 -10.27
N LYS A 44 -4.17 -10.53 -9.70
CA LYS A 44 -4.17 -11.98 -9.87
C LYS A 44 -5.16 -12.67 -8.91
N VAL A 45 -5.32 -12.16 -7.71
CA VAL A 45 -5.96 -12.90 -6.61
C VAL A 45 -7.37 -12.41 -6.27
N CYS A 46 -7.65 -11.14 -6.45
CA CYS A 46 -8.92 -10.55 -6.09
C CYS A 46 -9.92 -10.64 -7.25
N ASP A 47 -11.21 -10.58 -6.91
CA ASP A 47 -12.25 -10.44 -7.91
C ASP A 47 -12.32 -9.02 -8.47
N ARG A 48 -13.10 -8.85 -9.53
CA ARG A 48 -13.23 -7.57 -10.22
C ARG A 48 -13.77 -6.46 -9.31
N SER A 49 -14.71 -6.77 -8.42
CA SER A 49 -15.32 -5.77 -7.54
C SER A 49 -14.37 -5.28 -6.46
N GLU A 50 -13.54 -6.19 -5.93
CA GLU A 50 -12.46 -5.88 -4.99
C GLU A 50 -11.41 -4.97 -5.65
N ILE A 51 -11.01 -5.29 -6.89
CA ILE A 51 -10.05 -4.46 -7.65
C ILE A 51 -10.65 -3.09 -7.95
N GLU A 52 -11.91 -3.01 -8.40
CA GLU A 52 -12.59 -1.74 -8.68
C GLU A 52 -12.64 -0.83 -7.45
N GLY A 53 -12.85 -1.40 -6.26
CA GLY A 53 -12.80 -0.67 -4.98
C GLY A 53 -11.42 -0.14 -4.58
N LEU A 54 -10.34 -0.69 -5.13
CA LEU A 54 -8.96 -0.28 -4.83
C LEU A 54 -8.35 0.67 -5.87
N LEU A 55 -8.99 0.86 -7.03
CA LEU A 55 -8.47 1.71 -8.10
C LEU A 55 -8.30 3.18 -7.68
N GLU A 56 -9.27 3.74 -6.95
CA GLU A 56 -9.17 5.12 -6.45
C GLU A 56 -8.05 5.27 -5.39
N PRO A 57 -8.00 4.44 -4.32
CA PRO A 57 -6.86 4.43 -3.40
C PRO A 57 -5.50 4.27 -4.10
N TYR A 58 -5.39 3.35 -5.06
CA TYR A 58 -4.16 3.13 -5.81
C TYR A 58 -3.75 4.39 -6.60
N ARG A 59 -4.69 5.05 -7.29
CA ARG A 59 -4.43 6.32 -8.00
C ARG A 59 -4.05 7.45 -7.04
N ASP A 60 -4.64 7.48 -5.86
CA ASP A 60 -4.38 8.48 -4.83
C ASP A 60 -2.94 8.41 -4.31
N ALA A 61 -2.31 7.23 -4.31
CA ALA A 61 -0.91 7.08 -3.94
C ALA A 61 0.03 7.95 -4.79
N TYR A 62 -0.30 8.16 -6.07
CA TYR A 62 0.53 8.91 -7.02
C TYR A 62 0.23 10.41 -7.06
N ARG A 63 -0.73 10.91 -6.27
CA ARG A 63 -0.99 12.36 -6.23
C ARG A 63 0.23 13.08 -5.63
N PRO A 64 0.61 14.26 -6.15
CA PRO A 64 1.81 14.97 -5.69
C PRO A 64 1.85 15.25 -4.18
N ASN A 65 0.69 15.52 -3.60
CA ASN A 65 0.51 15.88 -2.19
C ASN A 65 0.30 14.68 -1.26
N THR A 66 0.26 13.46 -1.77
CA THR A 66 0.13 12.26 -0.93
C THR A 66 1.39 12.07 -0.10
N THR A 67 1.25 11.77 1.18
CA THR A 67 2.40 11.55 2.07
C THR A 67 2.87 10.09 2.00
N PRO A 68 4.14 9.81 2.33
CA PRO A 68 4.62 8.42 2.45
C PRO A 68 3.76 7.57 3.40
N GLN A 69 3.33 8.13 4.54
CA GLN A 69 2.42 7.45 5.46
C GLN A 69 1.10 7.05 4.76
N LYS A 70 0.55 7.94 3.92
CA LYS A 70 -0.69 7.64 3.20
C LYS A 70 -0.49 6.55 2.15
N ILE A 71 0.66 6.52 1.47
CA ILE A 71 1.00 5.43 0.55
C ILE A 71 1.11 4.10 1.32
N SER A 72 1.74 4.10 2.50
CA SER A 72 1.82 2.91 3.36
C SER A 72 0.44 2.40 3.80
N GLU A 73 -0.49 3.30 4.17
CA GLU A 73 -1.88 2.92 4.47
C GLU A 73 -2.59 2.29 3.26
N ILE A 74 -2.35 2.81 2.06
CA ILE A 74 -2.92 2.27 0.81
C ILE A 74 -2.35 0.86 0.54
N ILE A 75 -1.05 0.65 0.74
CA ILE A 75 -0.42 -0.67 0.63
C ILE A 75 -1.06 -1.66 1.61
N GLN A 76 -1.21 -1.27 2.89
CA GLN A 76 -1.84 -2.11 3.90
C GLN A 76 -3.29 -2.47 3.56
N LEU A 77 -4.04 -1.53 2.99
CA LEU A 77 -5.41 -1.78 2.51
C LEU A 77 -5.41 -2.83 1.39
N ILE A 78 -4.51 -2.71 0.41
CA ILE A 78 -4.38 -3.68 -0.69
C ILE A 78 -4.00 -5.06 -0.13
N GLU A 79 -3.01 -5.14 0.75
CA GLU A 79 -2.58 -6.40 1.38
C GLU A 79 -3.71 -7.07 2.17
N LEU A 80 -4.51 -6.29 2.91
CA LEU A 80 -5.67 -6.80 3.62
C LEU A 80 -6.72 -7.38 2.67
N THR A 81 -7.03 -6.67 1.57
CA THR A 81 -7.97 -7.16 0.57
C THR A 81 -7.49 -8.49 -0.02
N ILE A 82 -6.23 -8.57 -0.47
CA ILE A 82 -5.63 -9.81 -0.99
C ILE A 82 -5.76 -10.95 0.03
N LYS A 83 -5.42 -10.67 1.30
CA LYS A 83 -5.49 -11.68 2.37
C LYS A 83 -6.91 -12.20 2.57
N LEU A 84 -7.90 -11.30 2.56
CA LEU A 84 -9.31 -11.69 2.68
C LEU A 84 -9.77 -12.54 1.49
N SER A 85 -9.44 -12.14 0.25
CA SER A 85 -9.79 -12.92 -0.95
C SER A 85 -9.14 -14.31 -0.93
N LEU A 86 -7.88 -14.43 -0.51
CA LEU A 86 -7.19 -15.71 -0.35
C LEU A 86 -7.85 -16.60 0.70
N LEU A 87 -8.18 -16.04 1.88
CA LEU A 87 -8.83 -16.78 2.95
C LEU A 87 -10.23 -17.25 2.55
N GLN A 88 -10.97 -16.48 1.74
CA GLN A 88 -12.29 -16.87 1.26
C GLN A 88 -12.25 -18.12 0.35
N ARG A 89 -11.17 -18.29 -0.42
CA ARG A 89 -10.95 -19.48 -1.27
C ARG A 89 -10.70 -20.75 -0.45
N LEU A 90 -10.23 -20.62 0.79
CA LEU A 90 -9.96 -21.75 1.67
C LEU A 90 -11.24 -22.30 2.33
N PRO A 91 -11.29 -23.61 2.65
CA PRO A 91 -12.39 -24.20 3.40
C PRO A 91 -12.49 -23.54 4.77
N VAL A 92 -13.71 -23.28 5.24
CA VAL A 92 -13.96 -22.53 6.48
C VAL A 92 -13.17 -23.10 7.67
N GLY A 93 -13.12 -24.43 7.80
CA GLY A 93 -12.43 -25.11 8.90
C GLY A 93 -10.90 -24.95 8.94
N SER A 94 -10.26 -24.50 7.85
CA SER A 94 -8.82 -24.26 7.84
C SER A 94 -8.42 -22.79 7.86
N ARG A 95 -9.37 -21.85 7.73
CA ARG A 95 -9.05 -20.40 7.66
C ARG A 95 -8.28 -19.89 8.87
N ASP A 96 -8.61 -20.39 10.06
CA ASP A 96 -7.91 -20.03 11.31
C ASP A 96 -6.44 -20.44 11.33
N TYR A 97 -6.06 -21.49 10.61
CA TYR A 97 -4.66 -21.91 10.48
C TYR A 97 -3.87 -20.91 9.61
N TYR A 98 -4.49 -20.41 8.55
CA TYR A 98 -3.85 -19.55 7.55
C TYR A 98 -3.87 -18.04 7.92
N LYS A 99 -4.67 -17.62 8.91
CA LYS A 99 -4.82 -16.21 9.25
C LYS A 99 -3.53 -15.53 9.72
N GLU A 100 -2.62 -16.28 10.31
CA GLU A 100 -1.32 -15.77 10.80
C GLU A 100 -0.25 -15.75 9.71
N PHE A 101 -0.54 -16.27 8.51
CA PHE A 101 0.47 -16.37 7.47
C PHE A 101 0.73 -14.97 6.86
N GLY A 102 2.01 -14.75 6.54
CA GLY A 102 2.42 -13.65 5.67
C GLY A 102 1.79 -13.80 4.29
N LEU A 103 1.65 -12.69 3.58
CA LEU A 103 0.90 -12.61 2.34
C LEU A 103 1.48 -13.54 1.26
N GLU A 104 2.80 -13.56 1.12
CA GLU A 104 3.54 -14.38 0.16
C GLU A 104 3.26 -15.85 0.39
N ARG A 105 3.44 -16.31 1.63
CA ARG A 105 3.20 -17.72 2.01
C ARG A 105 1.73 -18.11 1.79
N LEU A 106 0.80 -17.23 2.16
CA LEU A 106 -0.62 -17.48 1.96
C LEU A 106 -0.95 -17.60 0.46
N CYS A 107 -0.40 -16.72 -0.37
CA CYS A 107 -0.59 -16.74 -1.81
C CYS A 107 -0.03 -18.01 -2.45
N GLU A 108 1.18 -18.44 -2.06
CA GLU A 108 1.80 -19.69 -2.51
C GLU A 108 0.96 -20.91 -2.13
N ASP A 109 0.50 -20.99 -0.88
CA ASP A 109 -0.26 -22.13 -0.38
C ASP A 109 -1.64 -22.24 -1.04
N VAL A 110 -2.35 -21.12 -1.20
CA VAL A 110 -3.65 -21.11 -1.88
C VAL A 110 -3.48 -21.43 -3.37
N THR A 111 -2.48 -20.86 -4.04
CA THR A 111 -2.18 -21.18 -5.46
C THR A 111 -1.89 -22.66 -5.65
N ARG A 112 -1.13 -23.27 -4.73
CA ARG A 112 -0.81 -24.70 -4.74
C ARG A 112 -2.02 -25.59 -4.51
N LEU A 113 -2.94 -25.19 -3.64
CA LEU A 113 -4.14 -25.97 -3.31
C LEU A 113 -5.20 -25.93 -4.42
N TYR A 114 -5.35 -24.79 -5.09
CA TYR A 114 -6.46 -24.55 -6.02
C TYR A 114 -6.05 -24.48 -7.49
N GLY A 115 -4.75 -24.56 -7.79
CA GLY A 115 -4.24 -24.53 -9.15
C GLY A 115 -4.35 -23.14 -9.78
N VAL A 116 -3.19 -22.47 -9.86
CA VAL A 116 -2.84 -21.40 -10.81
C VAL A 116 -3.98 -20.46 -11.23
N VAL A 117 -4.04 -19.28 -10.61
CA VAL A 117 -4.36 -18.08 -11.39
C VAL A 117 -3.19 -17.92 -12.36
N GLU A 118 -3.43 -18.03 -13.67
CA GLU A 118 -2.39 -17.98 -14.71
C GLU A 118 -1.37 -16.85 -14.44
N LEU A 119 -0.09 -17.24 -14.40
CA LEU A 119 1.05 -16.37 -14.12
C LEU A 119 1.26 -15.35 -15.23
#